data_AF-A0A8H9TE59-F1
#
_entry.id   AF-A0A8H9TE59-F1
#
_cell.length_a   1.000
_cell.length_b   1.000
_cell.length_c   1.000
_cell.angle_alpha   90.00
_cell.angle_beta   90.00
_cell.angle_gamma   90.00
#
_symmetry.space_group_name_H-M   'P 1'
#
loop_
_entity.id
_entity.type
_entity.pdbx_description
1 polymer ?
#
loop_
_entity_poly.entity_id
_entity_poly.type
_entity_poly.pdbx_seq_one_letter_code
_entity_poly.pdbx_strand_id
1 'polypeptide(L)'
;HKLSLFKQTGKVVREDDELFAEVAWQQVMIGQGLIPDDYNSIVDSLSDDQLSDLFSTLKTLINSTVAQLPTHQNFLASIKKV
;
A
#
# COMPACT_ATOMS: atom_id res chain seq x y z
N HIS A 1 9.90 -15.92 -11.90
CA HIS A 1 8.76 -15.40 -12.68
C HIS A 1 8.06 -14.21 -11.99
N LYS A 2 7.60 -14.32 -10.73
CA LYS A 2 6.91 -13.21 -10.03
C LYS A 2 7.75 -11.93 -9.91
N LEU A 3 9.01 -12.03 -9.46
CA LEU A 3 9.92 -10.87 -9.34
C LEU A 3 10.19 -10.20 -10.70
N SER A 4 10.42 -10.99 -11.75
CA SER A 4 10.66 -10.46 -13.09
C SER A 4 9.42 -9.80 -13.68
N LEU A 5 8.23 -10.36 -13.45
CA LEU A 5 6.96 -9.78 -13.88
C LEU A 5 6.71 -8.44 -13.18
N PHE A 6 6.89 -8.40 -11.86
CA PHE A 6 6.75 -7.18 -11.10
C PHE A 6 7.77 -6.13 -11.55
N LYS A 7 9.05 -6.51 -11.70
CA LYS A 7 10.09 -5.60 -12.19
C LYS A 7 9.73 -5.01 -13.56
N GLN A 8 9.18 -5.80 -14.49
CA GLN A 8 8.86 -5.31 -15.82
C GLN A 8 7.57 -4.49 -15.90
N THR A 9 6.58 -4.73 -15.03
CA THR A 9 5.20 -4.23 -15.26
C THR A 9 4.52 -3.60 -14.04
N GLY A 10 5.13 -3.70 -12.86
CA GLY A 10 4.48 -3.34 -11.58
C GLY A 10 3.36 -4.28 -11.15
N LYS A 11 3.05 -5.34 -11.92
CA LYS A 11 1.96 -6.28 -11.59
C LYS A 11 2.45 -7.40 -10.68
N VAL A 12 1.59 -7.77 -9.74
CA VAL A 12 1.71 -9.01 -8.96
C VAL A 12 0.52 -9.88 -9.35
N VAL A 13 0.78 -11.15 -9.65
CA VAL A 13 -0.26 -12.16 -9.84
C VAL A 13 -0.22 -13.06 -8.62
N ARG A 14 -1.34 -13.15 -7.90
CA ARG A 14 -1.51 -14.11 -6.81
C ARG A 14 -1.94 -15.46 -7.38
N GLU A 15 -1.33 -16.52 -6.86
CA GLU A 15 -1.76 -17.90 -7.13
C GLU A 15 -2.71 -18.35 -6.00
N ASP A 16 -3.72 -19.17 -6.29
CA ASP A 16 -4.91 -19.35 -5.44
C ASP A 16 -4.60 -19.74 -3.98
N ASP A 17 -3.57 -20.57 -3.77
CA ASP A 17 -3.17 -21.07 -2.45
C ASP A 17 -2.16 -20.16 -1.71
N GLU A 18 -1.85 -18.97 -2.21
CA GLU A 18 -0.86 -18.10 -1.58
C GLU A 18 -1.39 -17.41 -0.31
N LEU A 19 -0.59 -17.49 0.76
CA LEU A 19 -0.83 -16.82 2.04
C LEU A 19 -0.77 -15.28 1.92
N PHE A 20 0.16 -14.76 1.11
CA PHE A 20 0.33 -13.33 0.92
C PHE A 20 -0.64 -12.79 -0.11
N ALA A 21 -1.33 -11.70 0.25
CA ALA A 21 -2.09 -10.91 -0.70
C ALA A 21 -1.15 -10.18 -1.68
N GLU A 22 -1.68 -9.78 -2.84
CA GLU A 22 -0.91 -9.02 -3.86
C GLU A 22 -0.28 -7.75 -3.30
N VAL A 23 -1.01 -7.01 -2.47
CA VAL A 23 -0.52 -5.79 -1.82
C VAL A 23 0.68 -6.07 -0.91
N ALA A 24 0.70 -7.21 -0.19
CA ALA A 24 1.82 -7.57 0.67
C ALA A 24 3.08 -7.84 -0.15
N TRP A 25 2.95 -8.52 -1.30
CA TRP A 25 4.04 -8.71 -2.24
C TRP A 25 4.56 -7.38 -2.79
N GLN A 26 3.68 -6.46 -3.19
CA GLN A 26 4.09 -5.13 -3.67
C GLN A 26 4.87 -4.37 -2.60
N GLN A 27 4.39 -4.36 -1.35
CA GLN A 27 5.06 -3.71 -0.23
C GLN A 27 6.46 -4.29 0.04
N VAL A 28 6.60 -5.62 0.01
CA VAL A 28 7.90 -6.28 0.18
C VAL A 28 8.84 -5.94 -0.97
N MET A 29 8.38 -6.05 -2.21
CA MET A 29 9.23 -5.79 -3.38
C MET A 29 9.74 -4.36 -3.41
N ILE A 30 8.84 -3.37 -3.26
CA ILE A 30 9.22 -1.95 -3.21
C ILE A 30 10.10 -1.67 -1.99
N GLY A 31 9.74 -2.20 -0.82
CA GLY A 31 10.49 -2.01 0.43
C GLY A 31 11.90 -2.61 0.41
N GLN A 32 12.13 -3.64 -0.40
CA GLN A 32 13.45 -4.24 -0.63
C GLN A 32 14.20 -3.62 -1.82
N GLY A 33 13.67 -2.53 -2.41
CA GLY A 33 14.32 -1.78 -3.49
C GLY A 33 14.07 -2.30 -4.90
N LEU A 34 13.18 -3.28 -5.07
CA LEU A 34 12.73 -3.69 -6.40
C LEU A 34 11.68 -2.71 -6.89
N ILE A 35 12.10 -1.69 -7.64
CA ILE A 35 11.20 -0.71 -8.26
C ILE A 35 10.81 -1.19 -9.67
N PRO A 36 9.52 -1.20 -10.04
CA PRO A 36 9.11 -1.60 -11.38
C PRO A 36 9.56 -0.59 -12.44
N ASP A 37 9.87 -1.08 -13.64
CA ASP A 37 10.32 -0.30 -14.79
C ASP A 37 9.14 0.32 -15.56
N ASP A 38 7.92 -0.15 -15.30
CA ASP A 38 6.69 0.29 -15.95
C ASP A 38 5.50 0.24 -14.98
N TYR A 39 4.40 0.88 -15.37
CA TYR A 39 3.15 0.95 -14.61
C TYR A 39 1.92 0.78 -15.53
N ASN A 40 0.72 0.73 -14.95
CA ASN A 40 -0.50 0.61 -15.74
C ASN A 40 -0.91 1.96 -16.35
N SER A 41 -1.02 2.04 -17.68
CA SER A 41 -1.35 3.27 -18.43
C SER A 41 -2.68 3.93 -18.06
N ILE A 42 -3.55 3.26 -17.30
CA ILE A 42 -4.76 3.90 -16.75
C ILE A 42 -4.43 5.15 -15.92
N VAL A 43 -3.25 5.21 -15.30
CA VAL A 43 -2.82 6.37 -14.52
C VAL A 43 -2.53 7.59 -15.39
N ASP A 44 -2.20 7.41 -16.67
CA ASP A 44 -1.93 8.51 -17.61
C ASP A 44 -3.21 9.29 -17.99
N SER A 45 -4.39 8.79 -17.58
CA SER A 45 -5.66 9.51 -17.72
C SER A 45 -5.84 10.63 -16.70
N LEU A 46 -5.03 10.66 -15.63
CA LEU A 46 -5.05 11.70 -14.61
C LEU A 46 -4.04 12.80 -14.96
N SER A 47 -4.42 14.06 -14.78
CA SER A 47 -3.43 15.15 -14.79
C SER A 47 -2.53 15.09 -13.55
N ASP A 48 -1.35 15.71 -13.63
CA ASP A 48 -0.43 15.81 -12.49
C ASP A 48 -1.09 16.46 -11.25
N ASP A 49 -1.93 17.47 -11.47
CA ASP A 49 -2.69 18.12 -10.40
C ASP A 49 -3.69 17.15 -9.75
N GLN A 50 -4.44 16.40 -10.55
CA GLN A 50 -5.38 15.39 -10.04
C GLN A 50 -4.66 14.28 -9.27
N LEU A 51 -3.49 13.85 -9.77
CA LEU A 51 -2.68 12.83 -9.11
C LEU A 51 -2.12 13.34 -7.78
N SER A 52 -1.60 14.57 -7.75
CA SER A 52 -1.11 15.24 -6.54
C SER A 52 -2.22 15.40 -5.50
N ASP A 53 -3.39 15.88 -5.92
CA ASP A 53 -4.56 16.05 -5.05
C ASP A 53 -5.05 14.72 -4.48
N LEU A 54 -5.07 13.66 -5.29
CA LEU A 54 -5.39 12.31 -4.84
C LEU A 54 -4.47 11.86 -3.71
N PHE A 55 -3.14 11.96 -3.90
CA PHE A 55 -2.17 11.55 -2.88
C PHE A 55 -2.23 12.44 -1.63
N SER A 56 -2.44 13.74 -1.79
CA SER A 56 -2.61 14.68 -0.66
C SER A 56 -3.85 14.35 0.16
N THR A 57 -4.96 14.02 -0.51
CA THR A 57 -6.21 13.62 0.13
C THR A 57 -6.05 12.30 0.88
N LEU A 58 -5.42 11.30 0.27
CA LEU A 58 -5.13 10.01 0.91
C LEU A 58 -4.26 10.18 2.16
N LYS A 59 -3.20 11.00 2.06
CA LYS A 59 -2.33 11.30 3.21
C LYS A 59 -3.09 11.98 4.34
N THR A 60 -3.96 12.93 4.01
CA THR A 60 -4.81 13.63 4.98
C THR A 60 -5.77 12.68 5.69
N LEU A 61 -6.42 11.79 4.93
CA LEU A 61 -7.33 10.78 5.48
C LEU A 61 -6.60 9.85 6.45
N ILE A 62 -5.47 9.26 6.03
CA ILE A 62 -4.66 8.36 6.86
C ILE A 62 -4.24 9.05 8.16
N ASN A 63 -3.68 10.27 8.06
CA ASN A 63 -3.23 11.02 9.23
C ASN A 63 -4.38 11.35 10.18
N SER A 64 -5.54 11.74 9.63
CA SER A 64 -6.72 12.07 10.44
C SER A 64 -7.25 10.85 11.17
N THR A 65 -7.26 9.68 10.53
CA THR A 65 -7.64 8.42 11.17
C THR A 65 -6.64 8.04 12.26
N VAL A 66 -5.34 8.05 11.97
CA VAL A 66 -4.28 7.69 12.94
C VAL A 66 -4.30 8.61 14.16
N ALA A 67 -4.52 9.91 13.97
CA ALA A 67 -4.58 10.88 15.07
C ALA A 67 -5.73 10.63 16.07
N GLN A 68 -6.80 9.96 15.63
CA GLN A 68 -7.93 9.60 16.48
C GLN A 68 -7.72 8.27 17.22
N LEU A 69 -6.72 7.47 16.82
CA LEU A 69 -6.45 6.20 17.46
C LEU A 69 -5.70 6.40 18.79
N PRO A 70 -6.06 5.67 19.85
CA PRO A 70 -5.24 5.63 21.06
C PRO A 70 -3.88 5.01 20.73
N THR A 71 -2.87 5.35 21.55
CA THR A 71 -1.61 4.59 21.54
C THR A 71 -1.89 3.13 21.85
N HIS A 72 -1.03 2.24 21.38
CA HIS A 72 -1.17 0.81 21.65
C HIS A 72 -1.30 0.51 23.15
N GLN A 73 -0.52 1.18 24.01
CA GLN A 73 -0.62 1.02 25.46
C GLN A 73 -1.97 1.47 26.03
N ASN A 74 -2.51 2.61 25.58
CA ASN A 74 -3.80 3.11 26.04
C ASN A 74 -4.95 2.18 25.58
N PHE A 75 -4.85 1.65 24.36
CA PHE A 75 -5.78 0.62 23.88
C PHE A 75 -5.71 -0.64 24.73
N LEU A 76 -4.52 -1.15 25.05
CA LEU A 76 -4.35 -2.33 25.91
C LEU A 76 -4.90 -2.12 27.34
N ALA A 77 -4.83 -0.89 27.86
CA ALA A 77 -5.37 -0.54 29.16
C ALA A 77 -6.91 -0.47 29.15
N SER A 78 -7.52 0.03 28.06
CA SER A 78 -8.99 0.06 27.94
C SER A 78 -9.62 -1.32 27.77
N ILE A 79 -8.83 -2.33 27.37
CA ILE A 79 -9.29 -3.72 27.17
C ILE A 79 -8.92 -4.69 28.32
N LYS A 80 -8.36 -4.23 29.45
CA LYS A 80 -8.04 -5.11 30.62
C LYS A 80 -8.87 -4.74 31.86
N LYS A 81 -9.44 -5.68 32.65
CA LYS A 81 -9.22 -7.14 32.76
C LYS A 81 -10.47 -7.83 33.35
N VAL A 82 -10.77 -9.06 32.91
CA VAL A 82 -11.29 -10.12 33.81
C VAL A 82 -10.14 -10.57 34.71
#